data_AF-A0A973PM21-F1
#
_entry.id   AF-A0A973PM21-F1
#
_cell.length_a   1.000
_cell.length_b   1.000
_cell.length_c   1.000
_cell.angle_alpha   90.00
_cell.angle_beta   90.00
_cell.angle_gamma   90.00
#
_symmetry.space_group_name_H-M   'P 1'
#
loop_
_entity.id
_entity.type
_entity.pdbx_description
1 polymer ?
#
loop_
_entity_poly.entity_id
_entity_poly.type
_entity_poly.pdbx_seq_one_letter_code
_entity_poly.pdbx_strand_id
1 'polypeptide(L)' 'MDFELTDEQRAFRETLRAFVEKEILPVATEWEHSGRYPTEIVEKMKQMGLFGLTVPEE' A
#
# COMPACT_ATOMS: atom_id res chain seq x y z
N MET A 1 1.61 24.58 15.72
CA MET A 1 1.31 23.75 14.53
C MET A 1 0.83 22.42 15.04
N ASP A 2 -0.25 21.90 14.48
CA ASP A 2 -0.75 20.55 14.77
C ASP A 2 -0.15 19.58 13.75
N PHE A 3 0.31 18.43 14.22
CA PHE A 3 0.99 17.39 13.44
C PHE A 3 0.28 16.03 13.55
N GLU A 4 -0.83 15.96 14.28
CA GLU A 4 -1.60 14.73 14.39
C GLU A 4 -2.29 14.39 13.08
N LEU A 5 -2.34 13.08 12.78
CA LEU A 5 -3.13 12.58 11.66
C LEU A 5 -4.62 12.65 12.00
N THR A 6 -5.43 12.99 11.01
CA THR A 6 -6.89 12.84 11.12
C THR A 6 -7.26 11.37 11.32
N ASP A 7 -8.46 11.11 11.86
CA ASP A 7 -8.93 9.73 12.06
C ASP A 7 -8.99 8.92 10.75
N GLU A 8 -9.35 9.58 9.66
CA GLU A 8 -9.35 8.99 8.31
C GLU A 8 -7.93 8.64 7.85
N GLN A 9 -6.97 9.55 8.00
CA GLN A 9 -5.57 9.29 7.66
C GLN A 9 -4.98 8.15 8.51
N ARG A 10 -5.37 8.08 9.79
CA ARG A 10 -4.96 7.00 10.70
C ARG A 10 -5.54 5.66 10.25
N ALA A 11 -6.83 5.59 9.96
CA ALA A 11 -7.49 4.37 9.48
C ALA A 11 -6.91 3.88 8.14
N PHE A 12 -6.65 4.81 7.22
CA PHE A 12 -5.99 4.52 5.95
C PHE A 12 -4.58 3.95 6.15
N ARG A 13 -3.78 4.58 7.02
CA ARG A 13 -2.43 4.10 7.37
C ARG A 13 -2.44 2.70 7.97
N GLU A 14 -3.36 2.40 8.87
CA GLU A 14 -3.46 1.06 9.48
C GLU A 14 -3.84 -0.01 8.44
N THR A 15 -4.74 0.32 7.50
CA THR A 15 -5.10 -0.57 6.38
C THR A 15 -3.89 -0.87 5.50
N LEU A 16 -3.13 0.17 5.13
CA LEU A 16 -1.91 0.01 4.34
C LEU A 16 -0.83 -0.79 5.08
N ARG A 17 -0.64 -0.55 6.38
CA ARG A 17 0.32 -1.30 7.21
C ARG A 17 -0.01 -2.78 7.20
N ALA A 18 -1.27 -3.14 7.42
CA ALA A 18 -1.71 -4.53 7.41
C ALA A 18 -1.50 -5.20 6.05
N PHE A 19 -1.69 -4.47 4.94
CA PHE A 19 -1.39 -4.96 3.60
C PHE A 19 0.11 -5.23 3.40
N VAL A 20 0.97 -4.27 3.75
CA VAL A 20 2.43 -4.41 3.65
C VAL A 20 2.93 -5.61 4.44
N GLU A 21 2.46 -5.76 5.69
CA GLU A 21 2.88 -6.85 6.57
C GLU A 21 2.47 -8.24 6.07
N LYS A 22 1.28 -8.35 5.48
CA LYS A 22 0.74 -9.65 5.03
C LYS A 22 1.18 -10.03 3.62
N GLU A 23 1.34 -9.06 2.73
CA GLU A 23 1.45 -9.32 1.29
C GLU A 23 2.84 -8.98 0.73
N ILE A 24 3.55 -8.01 1.32
CA ILE A 24 4.83 -7.52 0.78
C ILE A 24 6.00 -8.08 1.59
N LEU A 25 6.01 -7.91 2.91
CA LEU A 25 7.13 -8.32 3.77
C LEU A 25 7.54 -9.79 3.60
N PRO A 26 6.63 -10.78 3.48
CA PRO A 26 7.02 -12.18 3.40
C PRO A 26 7.82 -12.53 2.13
N VAL A 27 7.67 -11.75 1.06
CA VAL A 27 8.23 -12.06 -0.27
C VAL A 27 9.29 -11.06 -0.73
N ALA A 28 9.42 -9.92 -0.05
CA ALA A 28 10.23 -8.78 -0.48
C ALA A 28 11.68 -9.16 -0.80
N THR A 29 12.38 -9.82 0.13
CA THR A 29 13.80 -10.18 -0.02
C THR A 29 14.03 -11.19 -1.15
N GLU A 30 13.17 -12.20 -1.26
CA GLU A 30 13.30 -13.21 -2.32
C GLU A 30 13.11 -12.60 -3.70
N TRP A 31 12.05 -11.80 -3.85
CA TRP A 31 11.69 -11.23 -5.13
C TRP A 31 12.69 -10.16 -5.59
N GLU A 32 13.20 -9.35 -4.66
CA GLU A 32 14.30 -8.42 -4.93
C GLU A 32 15.52 -9.15 -5.48
N HIS A 33 16.01 -10.18 -4.78
CA HIS A 33 17.19 -10.95 -5.21
C HIS A 33 17.00 -11.62 -6.57
N SER A 34 15.77 -12.06 -6.88
CA SER A 34 15.43 -12.66 -8.18
C SER A 34 15.25 -11.64 -9.31
N GLY A 35 15.22 -10.33 -9.01
CA GLY A 35 14.87 -9.28 -9.97
C GLY A 35 13.43 -9.38 -10.49
N ARG A 36 12.54 -10.04 -9.75
CA ARG A 36 11.15 -10.28 -10.15
C ARG A 36 10.33 -9.01 -10.00
N TYR A 37 9.56 -8.68 -11.04
CA TYR A 37 8.53 -7.65 -10.95
C TYR A 37 7.29 -8.15 -10.19
N PRO A 38 6.79 -7.42 -9.17
CA PRO A 38 5.73 -7.90 -8.28
C PRO A 38 4.33 -7.63 -8.83
N THR A 39 3.98 -8.21 -9.99
CA THR A 39 2.69 -7.97 -10.68
C THR A 39 1.49 -8.17 -9.76
N GLU A 40 1.50 -9.21 -8.93
CA GLU A 40 0.38 -9.56 -8.05
C GLU A 40 0.15 -8.52 -6.95
N ILE A 41 1.24 -7.96 -6.38
CA ILE A 41 1.15 -6.90 -5.38
C ILE A 41 0.64 -5.62 -6.04
N VAL A 42 1.14 -5.28 -7.23
CA VAL A 42 0.72 -4.07 -7.97
C VAL A 42 -0.77 -4.13 -8.33
N GLU A 43 -1.28 -5.28 -8.75
CA GLU A 43 -2.72 -5.42 -9.05
C GLU A 43 -3.58 -5.24 -7.80
N LYS A 44 -3.16 -5.77 -6.64
CA LYS A 44 -3.85 -5.51 -5.36
C LYS A 44 -3.82 -4.03 -4.99
N MET A 45 -2.68 -3.36 -5.14
CA MET A 45 -2.54 -1.92 -4.88
C MET A 45 -3.48 -1.09 -5.76
N LYS A 46 -3.67 -1.50 -7.03
CA LYS A 46 -4.62 -0.86 -7.94
C LYS A 46 -6.06 -1.03 -7.48
N GLN A 47 -6.46 -2.23 -7.06
CA GLN A 47 -7.79 -2.50 -6.52
C GLN A 47 -8.09 -1.71 -5.24
N MET A 48 -7.05 -1.43 -4.44
CA MET A 48 -7.13 -0.57 -3.26
C MET A 48 -7.20 0.94 -3.59
N GLY A 49 -7.16 1.32 -4.87
CA GLY A 49 -7.24 2.72 -5.30
C GLY A 49 -5.97 3.54 -5.04
N LEU A 50 -4.84 2.90 -4.71
CA LEU A 50 -3.63 3.61 -4.25
C LEU A 50 -3.00 4.50 -5.32
N PHE A 51 -3.20 4.19 -6.59
CA PHE A 51 -2.68 4.99 -7.71
C PHE A 51 -3.56 6.20 -8.06
N GLY A 52 -4.77 6.27 -7.49
CA GLY A 52 -5.74 7.34 -7.72
C GLY A 52 -6.01 8.23 -6.51
N LEU A 53 -5.23 8.12 -5.42
CA LEU A 53 -5.53 8.79 -4.14
C LEU A 53 -5.71 10.32 -4.22
N THR A 54 -5.08 10.97 -5.19
CA THR A 54 -5.18 12.43 -5.39
C THR A 54 -6.11 12.82 -6.54
N VAL A 55 -6.73 11.84 -7.18
CA VAL A 55 -7.65 12.03 -8.30
C VAL A 55 -9.07 12.01 -7.75
N PRO A 56 -9.89 13.04 -8.01
CA PRO A 56 -11.29 13.04 -7.61
C PRO A 56 -12.04 11.86 -8.22
N GLU A 57 -12.95 11.26 -7.46
CA GLU A 57 -13.95 10.34 -8.00
C GLU A 57 -14.96 11.14 -8.83
N GLU A 58 -15.32 10.62 -10.02
CA GLU A 58 -16.31 11.26 -10.93
C GLU A 58 -17.75 11.13 -10.43
#